data_AF-A0A6D2J6U2-F1
#
_entry.id   AF-A0A6D2J6U2-F1
#
_cell.length_a   1.000
_cell.length_b   1.000
_cell.length_c   1.000
_cell.angle_alpha   90.00
_cell.angle_beta   90.00
_cell.angle_gamma   90.00
#
_symmetry.space_group_name_H-M   'P 1'
#
loop_
_entity.id
_entity.type
_entity.pdbx_description
1 polymer ?
#
loop_
_entity_poly.entity_id
_entity_poly.type
_entity_poly.pdbx_seq_one_letter_code
_entity_poly.pdbx_strand_id
1 'polypeptide(L)'
;MEDDQDQTCFTFEIDNFSEKEAVISSPTFSSGGCEWFVRVHPKGSIVDDHLSLFLHVANSESLRLGWRRRASSYWFLFYVSFLIFNFAPSSLSALLLLM
;
A
#
# COMPACT_ATOMS: atom_id res chain seq x y z
N MET A 1 20.84 14.80 -13.97
CA MET A 1 19.40 14.92 -14.19
C MET A 1 18.83 13.66 -13.59
N GLU A 2 18.40 13.74 -12.34
CA GLU A 2 17.85 12.61 -11.60
C GLU A 2 16.43 12.38 -12.09
N ASP A 3 16.16 11.19 -12.61
CA ASP A 3 14.81 10.74 -12.92
C ASP A 3 14.01 10.72 -11.61
N ASP A 4 13.17 11.73 -11.43
CA ASP A 4 12.10 11.76 -10.45
C ASP A 4 11.09 10.69 -10.87
N GLN A 5 11.40 9.44 -10.50
CA GLN A 5 10.52 8.32 -10.69
C GLN A 5 9.28 8.60 -9.83
N ASP A 6 8.19 9.04 -10.45
CA ASP A 6 6.87 9.09 -9.84
C ASP A 6 6.52 7.66 -9.38
N GLN A 7 6.91 7.31 -8.15
CA GLN A 7 6.56 6.05 -7.51
C GLN A 7 5.04 6.08 -7.28
N THR A 8 4.33 5.50 -8.24
CA THR A 8 2.86 5.46 -8.30
C THR A 8 2.28 4.22 -7.63
N CYS A 9 3.13 3.27 -7.24
CA CYS A 9 2.75 2.02 -6.60
C CYS A 9 3.55 1.81 -5.32
N PHE A 10 2.83 1.50 -4.23
CA PHE A 10 3.42 1.14 -2.96
C PHE A 10 2.94 -0.27 -2.58
N THR A 11 3.88 -1.17 -2.33
CA THR A 11 3.60 -2.54 -1.90
C THR A 11 3.90 -2.67 -0.42
N PHE A 12 2.92 -3.13 0.34
CA PHE A 12 3.07 -3.44 1.76
C PHE A 12 2.85 -4.92 2.00
N GLU A 13 3.93 -5.62 2.31
CA GLU A 13 3.92 -7.05 2.61
C GLU A 13 3.69 -7.27 4.12
N ILE A 14 2.78 -8.19 4.45
CA ILE A 14 2.45 -8.54 5.83
C ILE A 14 2.61 -10.05 6.00
N ASP A 15 3.66 -10.43 6.71
CA ASP A 15 3.91 -11.83 7.02
C ASP A 15 2.90 -12.39 8.02
N ASN A 16 2.51 -13.64 7.78
CA ASN A 16 1.59 -14.41 8.61
C ASN A 16 0.32 -13.60 8.97
N PHE A 17 -0.28 -12.93 7.97
CA PHE A 17 -1.42 -12.04 8.15
C PHE A 17 -2.58 -12.69 8.95
N SER A 18 -2.84 -13.98 8.74
CA SER A 18 -3.88 -14.73 9.46
C SER A 18 -3.68 -14.81 10.97
N GLU A 19 -2.44 -14.66 11.46
CA GLU A 19 -2.11 -14.68 12.88
C GLU A 19 -2.17 -13.28 13.52
N LYS A 20 -2.39 -12.23 12.71
CA LYS A 20 -2.38 -10.86 13.19
C LYS A 20 -3.76 -10.47 13.69
N GLU A 21 -3.82 -10.13 14.97
CA GLU A 21 -5.03 -9.64 15.65
C GLU A 21 -4.99 -8.12 15.85
N ALA A 22 -3.79 -7.57 16.03
CA ALA A 22 -3.57 -6.15 16.26
C ALA A 22 -3.55 -5.33 14.97
N VAL A 23 -3.80 -4.02 15.10
CA VAL A 23 -3.67 -3.05 14.01
C VAL A 23 -2.22 -2.99 13.54
N ILE A 24 -2.01 -3.00 12.23
CA ILE A 24 -0.70 -2.97 11.58
C ILE A 24 -0.57 -1.67 10.81
N SER A 25 0.58 -1.00 10.91
CA SER A 25 0.88 0.19 10.09
C SER A 25 2.02 -0.12 9.12
N SER A 26 1.89 0.34 7.88
CA SER A 26 2.96 0.26 6.91
C SER A 26 4.07 1.26 7.24
N PRO A 27 5.26 1.09 6.64
CA PRO A 27 6.21 2.19 6.51
C PRO A 27 5.58 3.40 5.82
N THR A 28 6.07 4.60 6.13
CA THR A 28 5.70 5.83 5.43
C THR A 28 6.29 5.82 4.01
N PHE A 29 5.52 6.28 3.04
CA PHE A 29 5.96 6.43 1.65
C PHE A 29 5.51 7.78 1.08
N SER A 30 6.31 8.33 0.18
CA SER A 30 6.03 9.61 -0.47
C SER A 30 5.35 9.39 -1.81
N SER A 31 4.21 10.04 -2.04
CA SER A 31 3.55 10.04 -3.35
C SER A 31 2.67 11.29 -3.51
N GLY A 32 2.65 11.89 -4.69
CA GLY A 32 1.85 13.10 -4.95
C GLY A 32 2.21 14.29 -4.04
N GLY A 33 3.48 14.40 -3.64
CA GLY A 33 3.99 15.47 -2.78
C GLY A 33 3.47 15.43 -1.34
N CYS A 34 3.05 14.25 -0.86
CA CYS A 34 2.60 14.02 0.51
C CYS A 34 3.22 12.72 1.04
N GLU A 35 3.42 12.65 2.34
CA GLU A 35 3.86 11.43 3.03
C GLU A 35 2.63 10.67 3.51
N TRP A 36 2.51 9.42 3.10
CA TRP A 36 1.38 8.56 3.39
C TRP A 36 1.80 7.32 4.16
N PHE A 37 0.88 6.73 4.90
CA PHE A 37 1.01 5.37 5.42
C PHE A 37 -0.34 4.67 5.39
N VAL A 38 -0.31 3.34 5.30
CA VAL A 38 -1.51 2.50 5.33
C VAL A 38 -1.64 1.89 6.72
N ARG A 39 -2.85 1.95 7.27
CA ARG A 39 -3.24 1.26 8.49
C ARG A 39 -4.18 0.12 8.15
N VAL A 40 -3.83 -1.08 8.60
CA VAL A 40 -4.53 -2.33 8.35
C VAL A 40 -5.14 -2.83 9.64
N HIS A 41 -6.43 -3.11 9.62
CA HIS A 41 -7.18 -3.67 10.73
C HIS A 41 -7.60 -5.10 10.36
N PRO A 42 -6.85 -6.14 10.79
CA PRO A 42 -7.13 -7.52 10.41
C PRO A 42 -8.53 -8.00 10.79
N LYS A 43 -9.07 -7.49 11.89
CA LYS A 43 -10.43 -7.78 12.39
C LYS A 43 -11.43 -6.68 12.11
N GLY A 44 -11.13 -5.75 11.22
CA GLY A 44 -12.02 -4.62 10.96
C GLY A 44 -11.91 -3.48 11.98
N SER A 45 -12.61 -2.39 11.71
CA SER A 45 -12.58 -1.18 12.56
C SER A 45 -13.93 -0.76 13.12
N ILE A 46 -15.04 -1.14 12.48
CA ILE A 46 -16.41 -0.76 12.88
C ILE A 46 -17.29 -2.01 12.94
N VAL A 47 -17.13 -2.93 11.98
CA VAL A 47 -17.71 -4.26 12.01
C VAL A 47 -16.56 -5.26 11.96
N ASP A 48 -16.63 -6.27 12.81
CA ASP A 48 -15.49 -7.15 13.08
C ASP A 48 -15.41 -8.38 12.15
N ASP A 49 -16.05 -8.33 10.98
CA ASP A 49 -16.21 -9.45 10.06
C ASP A 49 -15.44 -9.29 8.74
N HIS A 50 -14.70 -8.19 8.58
CA HIS A 50 -13.95 -7.89 7.37
C HIS A 50 -12.62 -7.19 7.66
N LEU A 51 -11.70 -7.27 6.71
CA LEU A 51 -10.46 -6.48 6.72
C LEU A 51 -10.78 -5.01 6.43
N SER A 52 -10.41 -4.10 7.32
CA SER A 52 -10.47 -2.65 7.05
C SER A 52 -9.08 -2.08 6.74
N LEU A 53 -9.00 -1.20 5.75
CA LEU A 53 -7.77 -0.54 5.30
C LEU A 53 -7.99 0.97 5.27
N PHE A 54 -7.04 1.73 5.81
CA PHE A 54 -7.10 3.18 5.85
C PHE A 54 -5.80 3.78 5.32
N LEU A 55 -5.91 4.80 4.47
CA LEU A 55 -4.78 5.59 4.01
C LEU A 55 -4.72 6.88 4.83
N HIS A 56 -3.59 7.13 5.47
CA HIS A 56 -3.35 8.29 6.32
C HIS A 56 -2.21 9.14 5.79
N VAL A 57 -2.24 10.43 6.12
CA VAL A 57 -1.12 11.35 5.88
C VAL A 57 -0.23 11.34 7.13
N ALA A 58 1.06 11.04 6.96
CA ALA A 58 2.00 10.90 8.08
C ALA A 58 2.31 12.25 8.75
N ASN A 59 2.42 13.31 7.97
CA ASN A 59 2.81 14.64 8.44
C ASN A 59 1.62 15.56 8.72
N SER A 60 0.48 15.01 9.15
CA SER A 60 -0.78 15.77 9.24
C SER A 60 -0.70 17.03 10.12
N GLU A 61 0.11 17.00 11.18
CA GLU A 61 0.30 18.15 12.10
C GLU A 61 1.08 19.32 11.47
N SER A 62 1.90 19.02 10.46
CA SER A 62 2.68 20.04 9.73
C SER A 62 1.86 20.75 8.64
N LEU A 63 0.66 20.26 8.35
CA LEU A 63 -0.21 20.80 7.31
C LEU A 63 -0.98 22.02 7.81
N ARG A 64 -1.16 23.00 6.93
CA ARG A 64 -1.93 24.21 7.24
C ARG A 64 -3.40 23.86 7.45
N LEU A 65 -4.07 24.59 8.34
CA LEU A 65 -5.52 24.53 8.49
C LEU A 65 -6.22 24.71 7.14
N GLY A 66 -7.16 23.83 6.82
CA GLY A 66 -7.89 23.82 5.55
C GLY A 66 -7.21 23.05 4.40
N TRP A 67 -6.10 22.37 4.66
CA TRP A 67 -5.45 21.52 3.67
C TRP A 67 -6.36 20.38 3.20
N ARG A 68 -6.38 20.15 1.89
CA ARG A 68 -7.13 19.06 1.25
C ARG A 68 -6.34 18.51 0.09
N ARG A 69 -6.28 17.19 -0.02
CA ARG A 69 -5.79 16.49 -1.21
C ARG A 69 -6.85 15.54 -1.73
N ARG A 70 -6.89 15.40 -3.06
CA ARG A 70 -7.65 14.35 -3.72
C ARG A 70 -6.66 13.21 -3.98
N ALA A 71 -6.87 12.10 -3.30
CA ALA A 71 -6.17 10.85 -3.59
C ALA A 71 -7.13 9.94 -4.34
N SER A 72 -6.71 9.45 -5.51
CA SER A 72 -7.37 8.36 -6.22
C SER A 72 -6.51 7.14 -6.03
N SER A 73 -6.96 6.18 -5.22
CA SER A 73 -6.21 4.96 -4.93
C SER A 73 -7.00 3.73 -5.39
N TYR A 74 -6.25 2.76 -5.92
CA TYR A 74 -6.75 1.41 -6.18
C TYR A 74 -6.12 0.49 -5.16
N TRP A 75 -6.93 -0.41 -4.59
CA TRP A 75 -6.49 -1.36 -3.58
C TRP A 75 -6.53 -2.76 -4.19
N PHE A 76 -5.39 -3.43 -4.19
CA PHE A 76 -5.28 -4.81 -4.63
C PHE A 76 -4.81 -5.65 -3.44
N LEU A 77 -5.61 -6.63 -3.06
CA LEU A 77 -5.25 -7.59 -2.02
C LEU A 77 -4.76 -8.87 -2.70
N PHE A 78 -3.49 -9.19 -2.48
CA PHE A 78 -2.89 -10.44 -2.95
C PHE A 78 -2.87 -11.41 -1.77
N TYR A 79 -3.76 -12.41 -1.79
CA TYR A 79 -3.76 -13.49 -0.80
C TYR A 79 -2.63 -14.45 -1.18
N VAL A 80 -1.51 -14.41 -0.47
CA VAL A 80 -0.24 -14.94 -0.98
C VAL A 80 -0.27 -16.47 -1.06
N SER A 81 -0.24 -16.96 -2.29
CA SER A 81 0.81 -17.85 -2.77
C SER A 81 1.05 -17.54 -4.24
N PHE A 82 2.13 -16.80 -4.50
CA PHE A 82 2.77 -16.58 -5.81
C PHE A 82 1.90 -15.99 -6.92
N LEU A 83 1.99 -14.67 -7.16
CA LEU A 83 1.95 -14.07 -8.51
C LEU A 83 2.31 -12.58 -8.45
N ILE A 84 3.51 -12.23 -8.90
CA ILE A 84 3.87 -10.85 -9.25
C ILE A 84 3.90 -10.79 -10.78
N PHE A 85 2.94 -10.06 -11.37
CA PHE A 85 2.99 -9.75 -12.80
C PHE A 85 3.84 -8.48 -13.01
N ASN A 86 4.91 -8.60 -13.79
CA ASN A 86 5.59 -7.45 -14.36
C ASN A 86 5.08 -7.25 -15.78
N PHE A 87 4.44 -6.12 -16.06
CA PHE A 87 4.16 -5.71 -17.43
C PHE A 87 5.24 -4.73 -17.89
N ALA A 88 6.09 -5.20 -18.81
CA ALA A 88 6.88 -4.32 -19.67
C ALA A 88 6.15 -4.17 -21.02
N PRO A 89 6.21 -3.02 -21.71
CA PRO A 89 5.31 -2.72 -22.83
C PRO A 89 5.49 -3.56 -24.10
N SER A 90 6.50 -4.45 -24.21
CA SER A 90 6.84 -5.02 -25.53
C SER A 90 7.41 -6.44 -25.56
N SER A 91 7.41 -7.23 -24.48
CA SER A 91 7.76 -8.65 -24.61
C SER A 91 7.28 -9.46 -23.40
N LEU A 92 6.51 -10.52 -23.68
CA LEU A 92 6.12 -11.54 -22.70
C LEU A 92 7.19 -12.63 -22.70
N SER A 93 8.11 -12.58 -21.74
CA SER A 93 8.88 -13.77 -21.35
C SER A 93 8.67 -14.04 -19.87
N ALA A 94 8.23 -15.26 -19.57
CA ALA A 94 8.09 -15.78 -18.22
C ALA A 94 9.29 -16.69 -17.93
N LEU A 95 9.97 -16.48 -16.80
CA LEU A 95 10.90 -17.45 -16.24
C LEU A 95 10.45 -17.77 -14.81
N LEU A 96 10.30 -19.06 -14.51
CA LEU A 96 9.92 -19.58 -13.20
C LEU A 96 11.20 -20.06 -12.49
N LEU A 97 11.52 -19.47 -11.34
CA LEU A 97 12.49 -20.03 -10.41
C LEU A 97 11.73 -20.41 -9.13
N LEU A 98 11.71 -21.71 -8.82
CA LEU A 98 11.20 -22.26 -7.57
C LEU A 98 12.40 -22.45 -6.63
N MET A 99 12.30 -21.89 -5.42
CA MET A 99 13.03 -22.39 -4.25
C MET A 99 12.03 -23.09 -3.33
#